data_AF-A0A966UY42-F1
#
_entry.id   AF-A0A966UY42-F1
#
_cell.length_a   1.000
_cell.length_b   1.000
_cell.length_c   1.000
_cell.angle_alpha   90.00
_cell.angle_beta   90.00
_cell.angle_gamma   90.00
#
_symmetry.space_group_name_H-M   'P 1'
#
loop_
_entity.id
_entity.type
_entity.pdbx_description
1 polymer ?
#
loop_
_entity_poly.entity_id
_entity_poly.type
_entity_poly.pdbx_seq_one_letter_code
_entity_poly.pdbx_strand_id
1 'polypeptide(L)'
;EEGPMPVVGSPCWQVKGTLPGQRRFWLCFTSADINSPKTVAIAEAGSEPSLLESFLIDEKKMSLALLVSRLVQRLNGQKWLGPN
;
A
#
# COMPACT_ATOMS: atom_id res chain seq x y z
N GLU A 1 -8.72 -7.74 3.13
CA GLU A 1 -9.28 -8.27 4.40
C GLU A 1 -9.33 -7.14 5.42
N GLU A 2 -10.21 -7.22 6.42
CA GLU A 2 -10.16 -6.28 7.54
C GLU A 2 -9.03 -6.66 8.49
N GLY A 3 -8.31 -5.65 8.99
CA GLY A 3 -7.31 -5.85 10.03
C GLY A 3 -6.72 -4.55 10.56
N PRO A 4 -5.76 -4.63 11.48
CA PRO A 4 -5.15 -3.45 12.06
C PRO A 4 -4.29 -2.73 11.02
N MET A 5 -4.51 -1.43 10.87
CA MET A 5 -3.69 -0.56 10.05
C MET A 5 -2.23 -0.62 10.54
N PRO A 6 -1.24 -0.78 9.64
CA PRO A 6 0.17 -0.71 10.02
C PRO A 6 0.45 0.60 10.75
N VAL A 7 1.37 0.60 11.73
CA VAL A 7 1.76 1.78 12.55
C VAL A 7 0.67 2.26 13.53
N VAL A 8 -0.57 2.44 13.08
CA VAL A 8 -1.64 3.10 13.86
C VAL A 8 -2.49 2.10 14.65
N GLY A 9 -2.63 0.86 14.16
CA GLY A 9 -3.41 -0.19 14.83
C GLY A 9 -4.93 -0.06 14.68
N SER A 10 -5.45 1.02 14.10
CA SER A 10 -6.89 1.20 13.86
C SER A 10 -7.45 0.16 12.89
N PRO A 11 -8.69 -0.31 13.09
CA PRO A 11 -9.32 -1.25 12.16
C PRO A 11 -9.49 -0.59 10.79
N CYS A 12 -9.04 -1.26 9.74
CA CYS A 12 -9.17 -0.78 8.36
C CYS A 12 -9.29 -1.94 7.37
N TRP A 13 -9.77 -1.63 6.18
CA TRP A 13 -9.75 -2.57 5.06
C TRP A 13 -8.35 -2.55 4.46
N GLN A 14 -7.65 -3.67 4.46
CA GLN A 14 -6.27 -3.72 3.96
C GLN A 14 -6.06 -4.81 2.91
N VAL A 15 -5.23 -4.46 1.93
CA VAL A 15 -4.67 -5.38 0.93
C VAL A 15 -3.19 -5.49 1.22
N LYS A 16 -2.76 -6.66 1.70
CA LYS A 16 -1.35 -6.96 1.94
C LYS A 16 -0.80 -7.80 0.80
N GLY A 17 0.44 -7.53 0.40
CA GLY A 17 1.16 -8.37 -0.55
C GLY A 17 2.60 -8.59 -0.12
N THR A 18 3.12 -9.77 -0.44
CA THR A 18 4.51 -10.15 -0.16
C THR A 18 5.25 -10.33 -1.48
N LEU A 19 6.40 -9.69 -1.61
CA LEU A 19 7.29 -9.78 -2.75
C LEU A 19 8.51 -10.66 -2.41
N PRO A 20 9.26 -11.13 -3.43
CA PRO A 20 10.55 -11.80 -3.23
C PRO A 20 11.49 -10.99 -2.34
N GLY A 21 12.25 -11.70 -1.51
CA GLY A 21 13.11 -11.08 -0.51
C GLY A 21 12.36 -10.60 0.73
N GLN A 22 11.25 -11.25 1.12
CA GLN A 22 10.49 -10.95 2.36
C GLN A 22 9.95 -9.52 2.47
N ARG A 23 9.91 -8.79 1.35
CA ARG A 23 9.38 -7.43 1.26
C ARG A 23 7.86 -7.47 1.30
N ARG A 24 7.25 -6.55 2.03
CA ARG A 24 5.81 -6.52 2.24
C ARG A 24 5.27 -5.13 1.98
N PHE A 25 4.05 -5.07 1.46
CA PHE A 25 3.31 -3.82 1.37
C PHE A 25 1.90 -4.02 1.90
N TRP A 26 1.32 -2.92 2.37
CA TRP A 26 -0.06 -2.82 2.82
C TRP A 26 -0.69 -1.61 2.17
N LEU A 27 -1.82 -1.83 1.52
CA LEU A 27 -2.70 -0.78 1.02
C LEU A 27 -3.94 -0.77 1.90
N CYS A 28 -4.07 0.26 2.72
CA CYS A 28 -5.14 0.40 3.69
C CYS A 28 -6.19 1.38 3.18
N PHE A 29 -7.45 1.07 3.41
CA PHE A 29 -8.62 1.84 3.01
C PHE A 29 -9.45 2.11 4.26
N THR A 30 -9.95 3.33 4.40
CA THR A 30 -10.79 3.69 5.55
C THR A 30 -12.20 3.08 5.47
N SER A 31 -12.63 2.63 4.28
CA SER A 31 -13.86 1.88 4.08
C SER A 31 -13.71 0.86 2.94
N ALA A 32 -14.70 -0.02 2.77
CA ALA A 32 -14.77 -0.99 1.68
C ALA A 32 -15.09 -0.36 0.30
N ASP A 33 -14.55 0.83 0.03
CA ASP A 33 -14.70 1.56 -1.24
C ASP A 33 -13.30 1.93 -1.78
N ILE A 34 -13.08 1.69 -3.06
CA ILE A 34 -11.86 2.04 -3.77
C ILE A 34 -11.61 3.56 -3.80
N ASN A 35 -12.67 4.37 -3.72
CA ASN A 35 -12.61 5.84 -3.71
C ASN A 35 -12.35 6.40 -2.30
N SER A 36 -12.40 5.56 -1.26
CA SER A 36 -12.12 6.01 0.10
C SER A 36 -10.67 6.50 0.25
N PRO A 37 -10.42 7.36 1.26
CA PRO A 37 -9.08 7.67 1.71
C PRO A 37 -8.29 6.39 1.93
N LYS A 38 -7.11 6.34 1.33
CA LYS A 38 -6.25 5.17 1.35
C LYS A 38 -4.82 5.58 1.63
N THR A 39 -4.16 4.72 2.39
CA THR A 39 -2.78 4.88 2.79
C THR A 39 -2.01 3.65 2.34
N VAL A 40 -0.72 3.85 2.06
CA VAL A 40 0.19 2.77 1.71
C VAL A 40 1.29 2.73 2.76
N ALA A 41 1.63 1.51 3.18
CA ALA A 41 2.83 1.23 3.96
C ALA A 41 3.65 0.18 3.24
N ILE A 42 4.96 0.33 3.32
CA ILE A 42 5.92 -0.61 2.75
C ILE A 42 6.92 -1.00 3.85
N ALA A 43 7.35 -2.25 3.85
CA ALA A 43 8.38 -2.74 4.74
C ALA A 43 9.34 -3.68 4.00
N GLU A 44 10.63 -3.50 4.26
CA GLU A 44 11.68 -4.37 3.76
C GLU A 44 11.79 -5.67 4.56
N ALA A 45 12.64 -6.58 4.06
CA ALA A 45 12.93 -7.86 4.68
C ALA A 45 13.33 -7.69 6.15
N GLY A 46 12.52 -8.21 7.09
CA GLY A 46 12.83 -8.17 8.52
C GLY A 46 12.57 -6.81 9.20
N SER A 47 12.03 -5.83 8.48
CA SER A 47 11.60 -4.56 9.06
C SER A 47 10.09 -4.54 9.29
N GLU A 48 9.66 -3.86 10.35
CA GLU A 48 8.26 -3.55 10.56
C GLU A 48 7.85 -2.30 9.75
N PRO A 49 6.60 -2.23 9.27
CA PRO A 49 6.10 -1.04 8.61
C PRO A 49 6.11 0.13 9.60
N SER A 50 6.90 1.15 9.31
CA SER A 50 7.10 2.31 10.19
C SER A 50 6.45 3.61 9.67
N LEU A 51 6.14 3.66 8.38
CA LEU A 51 5.58 4.85 7.73
C LEU A 51 4.28 4.51 6.99
N LEU A 52 3.23 5.27 7.31
CA LEU A 52 2.01 5.34 6.51
C LEU A 52 2.07 6.59 5.64
N GLU A 53 1.99 6.38 4.33
CA GLU A 53 1.93 7.46 3.36
C GLU A 53 0.52 7.56 2.77
N SER A 54 0.05 8.79 2.56
CA SER A 54 -1.17 9.04 1.78
C SER A 54 -1.01 8.53 0.34
N PHE A 55 -2.00 7.80 -0.18
CA PHE A 55 -1.94 7.19 -1.50
C PHE A 55 -3.08 7.68 -2.42
N LEU A 56 -2.73 8.38 -3.50
CA LEU A 56 -3.67 8.90 -4.50
C LEU A 56 -4.83 9.73 -3.91
N ILE A 57 -4.51 10.59 -2.95
CA ILE A 57 -5.49 11.45 -2.27
C ILE A 57 -6.07 12.55 -3.18
N ASP A 58 -5.32 12.98 -4.19
CA ASP A 58 -5.74 14.04 -5.12
C ASP A 58 -6.62 13.51 -6.27
N GLU A 59 -6.77 12.20 -6.36
CA GLU A 59 -7.32 11.54 -7.53
C GLU A 59 -8.85 11.38 -7.41
N LYS A 60 -9.60 12.23 -8.11
CA LYS A 60 -11.07 12.29 -8.00
C LYS A 60 -11.80 11.04 -8.52
N LYS A 61 -11.22 10.30 -9.46
CA LYS A 61 -11.78 9.08 -10.02
C LYS A 61 -10.81 7.94 -9.86
N MET A 62 -11.13 7.00 -8.98
CA MET A 62 -10.29 5.83 -8.77
C MET A 62 -10.69 4.70 -9.72
N SER A 63 -9.69 4.05 -10.31
CA SER A 63 -9.86 2.80 -11.04
C SER A 63 -8.86 1.77 -10.53
N LEU A 64 -9.20 0.48 -10.66
CA LEU A 64 -8.29 -0.60 -10.29
C LEU A 64 -6.97 -0.51 -11.06
N ALA A 65 -7.03 -0.18 -12.36
CA ALA A 65 -5.85 -0.04 -13.19
C ALA A 65 -4.91 1.08 -12.69
N LEU A 66 -5.48 2.21 -12.23
CA LEU A 66 -4.70 3.32 -11.68
C LEU A 66 -4.08 2.97 -10.33
N LEU A 67 -4.81 2.28 -9.46
CA LEU A 67 -4.25 1.77 -8.20
C LEU A 67 -3.04 0.87 -8.46
N VAL A 68 -3.21 -0.11 -9.33
CA VAL A 68 -2.15 -1.08 -9.65
C VAL A 68 -0.96 -0.37 -10.28
N SER A 69 -1.17 0.49 -11.28
CA SER A 69 -0.06 1.17 -11.95
C SER A 69 0.75 2.05 -10.99
N ARG A 70 0.08 2.79 -10.11
CA ARG A 70 0.73 3.66 -9.11
C ARG A 70 1.42 2.87 -8.01
N LEU A 71 0.85 1.74 -7.59
CA LEU A 71 1.48 0.84 -6.64
C LEU A 71 2.74 0.21 -7.25
N VAL A 72 2.66 -0.30 -8.47
CA VAL A 72 3.82 -0.84 -9.21
C VAL A 72 4.89 0.23 -9.39
N GLN A 73 4.52 1.45 -9.74
CA GLN A 73 5.46 2.56 -9.88
C GLN A 73 6.18 2.88 -8.55
N ARG A 74 5.46 2.86 -7.42
CA ARG A 74 6.05 3.01 -6.08
C ARG A 74 7.02 1.89 -5.74
N LEU A 75 6.63 0.63 -5.97
CA LEU A 75 7.49 -0.53 -5.72
C LEU A 75 8.74 -0.51 -6.61
N ASN A 76 8.61 -0.05 -7.86
CA ASN A 76 9.75 0.11 -8.76
C ASN A 76 10.68 1.24 -8.30
N GLY A 77 10.13 2.35 -7.80
CA GLY A 77 10.90 3.45 -7.21
C GLY A 77 11.77 3.01 -6.02
N GLN A 78 11.29 2.02 -5.25
CA GLN A 78 12.06 1.38 -4.17
C GLN A 78 13.08 0.34 -4.68
N LYS A 79 13.21 0.15 -6.00
CA LYS A 79 14.04 -0.89 -6.65
C LYS A 79 13.65 -2.31 -6.25
N TRP A 80 12.35 -2.55 -6.02
CA TRP A 80 11.88 -3.86 -5.60
C TRP A 80 11.58 -4.83 -6.75
N LEU A 81 11.39 -4.32 -7.97
CA LEU A 81 10.95 -5.11 -9.13
C LEU A 81 12.09 -5.46 -10.11
N GLY A 82 13.28 -4.90 -9.93
CA GLY A 82 14.46 -5.16 -10.75
C GLY A 82 15.40 -3.96 -10.85
N PRO A 83 16.56 -4.11 -11.52
CA PRO A 83 17.32 -2.95 -12.00
C PRO A 83 16.48 -2.21 -13.06
N ASN A 84 16.45 -0.87 -12.97
CA ASN A 84 15.80 -0.01 -13.96
C ASN A 84 16.57 0.03 -15.28
#